data_AF-A0A948UNW7-F1
#
_entry.id   AF-A0A948UNW7-F1
#
_cell.length_a   1.000
_cell.length_b   1.000
_cell.length_c   1.000
_cell.angle_alpha   90.00
_cell.angle_beta   90.00
_cell.angle_gamma   90.00
#
_symmetry.space_group_name_H-M   'P 1'
#
loop_
_entity.id
_entity.type
_entity.pdbx_description
1 polymer ?
#
loop_
_entity_poly.entity_id
_entity_poly.type
_entity_poly.pdbx_seq_one_letter_code
_entity_poly.pdbx_strand_id
1 'polypeptide(L)'
;MKPVQLYKSLCELAEKLDIEVSEQNLQKMGVRATSGFCKVKGENLFIMDKNISVQKKIRILAEFLGKMPHENIYVMPAVRDILGTQN
;
A
#
# COMPACT_ATOMS: atom_id res chain seq x y z
N MET A 1 -3.84 13.36 -10.74
CA MET A 1 -3.53 11.99 -11.23
C MET A 1 -4.79 11.13 -11.13
N LYS A 2 -5.03 10.18 -12.05
CA LYS A 2 -6.20 9.27 -11.92
C LYS A 2 -5.99 8.33 -10.71
N PRO A 3 -7.03 7.96 -9.94
CA PRO A 3 -6.88 7.10 -8.75
C PRO A 3 -6.14 5.78 -9.04
N VAL A 4 -6.44 5.14 -10.16
CA VAL A 4 -5.79 3.88 -10.55
C VAL A 4 -4.29 4.06 -10.77
N GLN A 5 -3.87 5.16 -11.40
CA GLN A 5 -2.46 5.45 -11.61
C GLN A 5 -1.77 5.72 -10.28
N LEU A 6 -2.40 6.50 -9.40
CA LEU A 6 -1.84 6.81 -8.10
C LEU A 6 -1.64 5.54 -7.26
N TYR A 7 -2.62 4.63 -7.28
CA TYR A 7 -2.48 3.33 -6.60
C TYR A 7 -1.31 2.53 -7.16
N LYS A 8 -1.14 2.49 -8.49
CA LYS A 8 0.03 1.86 -9.11
C LYS A 8 1.35 2.47 -8.63
N SER A 9 1.44 3.80 -8.57
CA SER A 9 2.66 4.46 -8.07
C SER A 9 2.94 4.20 -6.59
N LEU A 10 1.91 3.97 -5.77
CA LEU A 10 2.09 3.51 -4.39
C LEU A 10 2.62 2.07 -4.33
N CYS A 11 2.14 1.18 -5.20
CA CYS A 11 2.70 -0.18 -5.31
C CYS A 11 4.17 -0.14 -5.76
N GLU A 12 4.52 0.69 -6.74
CA GLU A 12 5.90 0.89 -7.19
C GLU A 12 6.81 1.42 -6.06
N LEU A 13 6.28 2.26 -5.17
CA LEU A 13 7.01 2.71 -3.98
C LEU A 13 7.20 1.57 -2.98
N ALA A 14 6.16 0.76 -2.74
CA ALA A 14 6.26 -0.42 -1.87
C ALA A 14 7.33 -1.40 -2.37
N GLU A 15 7.38 -1.66 -3.68
CA GLU A 15 8.41 -2.49 -4.30
C GLU A 15 9.83 -1.95 -4.06
N LYS A 16 10.03 -0.62 -4.17
CA LYS A 16 11.32 0.03 -3.86
C LYS A 16 11.70 -0.05 -2.38
N LEU A 17 10.73 -0.26 -1.50
CA LEU A 17 10.91 -0.48 -0.07
C LEU A 17 11.05 -1.97 0.28
N ASP A 18 11.18 -2.84 -0.73
CA ASP A 18 11.25 -4.29 -0.58
C ASP A 18 9.99 -4.85 0.09
N ILE A 19 8.81 -4.38 -0.36
CA ILE A 19 7.49 -4.80 0.12
C ILE A 19 6.62 -5.20 -1.07
N GLU A 20 6.23 -6.46 -1.14
CA GLU A 20 5.29 -6.94 -2.16
C GLU A 20 3.86 -6.52 -1.81
N VAL A 21 3.10 -5.95 -2.75
CA VAL A 21 1.66 -5.68 -2.55
C VAL A 21 0.83 -6.76 -3.26
N SER A 22 0.13 -7.58 -2.48
CA SER A 22 -0.67 -8.70 -3.00
C SER A 22 -2.16 -8.45 -2.78
N GLU A 23 -2.94 -8.41 -3.87
CA GLU A 23 -4.39 -8.29 -3.79
C GLU A 23 -5.06 -9.65 -3.57
N GLN A 24 -5.75 -9.80 -2.44
CA GLN A 24 -6.41 -11.05 -2.05
C GLN A 24 -7.89 -10.85 -1.74
N ASN A 25 -8.66 -11.95 -1.83
CA ASN A 25 -10.06 -11.93 -1.40
C ASN A 25 -10.16 -12.26 0.09
N LEU A 26 -10.10 -11.22 0.93
CA LEU A 26 -10.15 -11.41 2.38
C LEU A 26 -11.53 -11.85 2.88
N GLN A 27 -12.59 -11.56 2.13
CA GLN A 27 -13.96 -11.94 2.49
C GLN A 27 -14.20 -13.46 2.41
N LYS A 28 -13.41 -14.19 1.60
CA LYS A 28 -13.55 -15.64 1.42
C LYS A 28 -12.72 -16.48 2.39
N MET A 29 -12.00 -15.84 3.32
CA MET A 29 -11.06 -16.55 4.21
C MET A 29 -11.73 -17.22 5.43
N GLY A 30 -13.05 -17.12 5.58
CA GLY A 30 -13.79 -17.71 6.72
C GLY A 30 -13.52 -17.03 8.07
N VAL A 31 -12.66 -15.99 8.09
CA VAL A 31 -12.32 -15.16 9.24
C VAL A 31 -12.46 -13.69 8.87
N ARG A 32 -12.69 -12.81 9.85
CA ARG A 32 -12.70 -11.35 9.62
C ARG A 32 -11.26 -10.86 9.48
N ALA A 33 -10.76 -10.82 8.25
CA ALA A 33 -9.45 -10.26 7.92
C ALA A 33 -9.59 -8.87 7.28
N THR A 34 -8.68 -7.97 7.61
CA THR A 34 -8.55 -6.65 6.98
C THR A 34 -7.17 -6.53 6.31
N SER A 35 -7.05 -5.61 5.35
CA SER A 35 -5.77 -5.33 4.70
C SER A 35 -4.70 -4.89 5.70
N GLY A 36 -3.44 -5.26 5.45
CA GLY A 36 -2.36 -4.96 6.36
C GLY A 36 -1.02 -5.57 5.96
N PHE A 37 0.00 -5.22 6.74
CA PHE A 37 1.37 -5.68 6.56
C PHE A 37 1.64 -6.96 7.34
N CYS A 38 2.37 -7.89 6.72
CA CYS A 38 2.86 -9.10 7.35
C CYS A 38 4.22 -9.51 6.79
N LYS A 39 4.88 -10.44 7.48
CA LYS A 39 6.15 -11.03 7.05
C LYS A 39 5.97 -12.53 6.88
N VAL A 40 6.24 -13.04 5.68
CA VAL A 40 6.06 -14.46 5.33
C VAL A 40 7.40 -15.03 4.90
N LYS A 41 7.93 -15.99 5.66
CA LYS A 41 9.23 -16.64 5.37
C LYS A 41 10.42 -15.67 5.23
N GLY A 42 10.35 -14.50 5.86
CA GLY A 42 11.39 -13.48 5.73
C GLY A 42 11.04 -12.35 4.78
N GLU A 43 10.06 -12.55 3.90
CA GLU A 43 9.63 -11.59 2.88
C GLU A 43 8.56 -10.64 3.43
N ASN A 44 8.68 -9.37 3.10
CA ASN A 44 7.74 -8.33 3.49
C ASN A 44 6.55 -8.30 2.51
N LEU A 45 5.34 -8.50 3.03
CA LEU A 45 4.12 -8.58 2.23
C LEU A 45 3.07 -7.61 2.76
N PHE A 46 2.46 -6.86 1.87
CA PHE A 46 1.28 -6.07 2.15
C PHE A 46 0.07 -6.70 1.48
N ILE A 47 -0.85 -7.21 2.28
CA ILE A 47 -2.07 -7.86 1.80
C ILE A 47 -3.16 -6.80 1.62
N MET A 48 -3.61 -6.60 0.38
CA MET A 48 -4.69 -5.67 0.03
C MET A 48 -5.98 -6.43 -0.26
N ASP A 49 -7.13 -5.99 0.28
CA ASP A 49 -8.42 -6.58 -0.07
C ASP A 49 -8.81 -6.11 -1.47
N LYS A 50 -8.96 -7.06 -2.40
CA LYS A 50 -9.31 -6.73 -3.78
C LYS A 50 -10.73 -6.15 -3.93
N ASN A 51 -11.60 -6.38 -2.94
CA ASN A 51 -13.02 -5.99 -3.01
C ASN A 51 -13.29 -4.56 -2.54
N ILE A 52 -12.29 -3.84 -2.01
CA ILE A 52 -12.47 -2.44 -1.58
C ILE A 52 -12.18 -1.46 -2.73
N SER A 53 -12.77 -0.26 -2.65
CA SER A 53 -12.57 0.77 -3.67
C SER A 53 -11.10 1.20 -3.78
N VAL A 54 -10.69 1.60 -4.99
CA VAL A 54 -9.31 2.08 -5.24
C VAL A 54 -8.93 3.24 -4.31
N GLN A 55 -9.86 4.14 -3.99
CA GLN A 55 -9.64 5.22 -3.03
C GLN A 55 -9.31 4.70 -1.62
N LYS A 56 -9.99 3.64 -1.18
CA LYS A 56 -9.72 3.00 0.11
C LYS A 56 -8.37 2.26 0.08
N LYS A 57 -8.04 1.59 -1.03
CA LYS A 57 -6.71 0.97 -1.24
C LYS A 57 -5.59 2.00 -1.13
N ILE A 58 -5.74 3.14 -1.82
CA ILE A 58 -4.79 4.27 -1.76
C ILE A 58 -4.59 4.73 -0.32
N ARG A 59 -5.68 4.99 0.42
CA ARG A 59 -5.60 5.47 1.80
C ARG A 59 -4.84 4.49 2.70
N ILE A 60 -5.21 3.22 2.68
CA ILE A 60 -4.61 2.19 3.52
C ILE A 60 -3.13 2.03 3.20
N LEU A 61 -2.79 1.94 1.91
CA LEU A 61 -1.40 1.74 1.48
C LEU A 61 -0.54 2.99 1.76
N ALA A 62 -1.06 4.18 1.49
CA ALA A 62 -0.34 5.42 1.78
C ALA A 62 -0.11 5.63 3.27
N GLU A 63 -1.08 5.30 4.14
CA GLU A 63 -0.91 5.40 5.59
C GLU A 63 0.21 4.47 6.09
N PHE A 64 0.32 3.28 5.50
CA PHE A 64 1.40 2.36 5.82
C PHE A 64 2.76 2.84 5.29
N LEU A 65 2.85 3.19 4.01
CA LEU A 65 4.10 3.64 3.39
C LEU A 65 4.61 4.97 3.96
N GLY A 66 3.71 5.85 4.42
CA GLY A 66 4.08 7.12 5.06
C GLY A 66 4.84 6.93 6.37
N LYS A 67 4.67 5.77 7.04
CA LYS A 67 5.39 5.40 8.27
C LYS A 67 6.75 4.74 7.99
N MET A 68 7.04 4.39 6.74
CA MET A 68 8.30 3.77 6.35
C MET A 68 9.37 4.82 6.01
N PRO A 69 10.67 4.51 6.16
CA PRO A 69 11.74 5.42 5.76
C PRO A 69 11.77 5.55 4.23
N HIS A 70 11.14 6.58 3.69
CA HIS A 70 11.03 6.82 2.24
C HIS A 70 11.72 8.12 1.77
N GLU A 71 12.47 8.79 2.65
CA GLU A 71 13.12 10.08 2.38
C GLU A 71 14.19 10.00 1.28
N ASN A 72 14.88 8.87 1.18
CA ASN A 72 15.96 8.63 0.21
C ASN A 72 15.48 8.01 -1.12
N ILE A 73 14.19 7.77 -1.27
CA ILE A 73 13.61 7.20 -2.50
C ILE A 73 13.06 8.34 -3.35
N TYR A 74 13.37 8.34 -4.65
CA TYR A 74 12.71 9.25 -5.57
C TYR A 74 11.22 8.85 -5.69
N VAL A 75 10.37 9.75 -5.21
CA VAL A 75 8.91 9.63 -5.22
C VAL A 75 8.33 10.83 -5.95
N MET A 76 7.36 10.59 -6.84
CA MET A 76 6.67 11.67 -7.56
C MET A 76 5.99 12.63 -6.56
N PRO A 77 5.94 13.95 -6.83
CA PRO A 77 5.32 14.93 -5.93
C PRO A 77 3.90 14.55 -5.48
N ALA A 78 3.06 14.13 -6.42
CA ALA A 78 1.68 13.73 -6.13
C ALA A 78 1.55 12.51 -5.17
N VAL A 79 2.56 11.64 -5.12
CA VAL A 79 2.60 10.53 -4.16
C VAL A 79 3.10 11.05 -2.81
N ARG A 80 4.13 11.91 -2.81
CA ARG A 80 4.67 12.53 -1.59
C ARG A 80 3.63 13.35 -0.84
N ASP A 81 2.78 14.11 -1.55
CA ASP A 81 1.70 14.88 -0.96
C ASP A 81 0.77 13.98 -0.12
N ILE A 82 0.46 12.79 -0.63
CA ILE A 82 -0.46 11.84 0.02
C ILE A 82 0.20 11.13 1.21
N LEU A 83 1.52 10.91 1.16
CA LEU A 83 2.28 10.36 2.28
C LEU A 83 2.44 11.38 3.42
N GLY A 84 2.64 12.66 3.09
CA GLY A 84 2.90 13.73 4.05
C GLY A 84 1.67 14.35 4.73
N THR A 85 0.45 14.06 4.26
CA THR A 85 -0.80 14.63 4.80
C THR A 85 -1.27 13.97 6.11
N GLN A 86 -0.48 13.06 6.71
CA GLN A 86 -0.90 12.26 7.87
C GLN A 86 -0.10 12.51 9.16
N ASN A 87 0.52 13.70 9.28
CA ASN A 87 1.10 14.20 10.54
C ASN A 87 0.10 15.06 11.31
#